data_AF-A0A940M708-F1
#
_entry.id   AF-A0A940M708-F1
#
_cell.length_a   1.000
_cell.length_b   1.000
_cell.length_c   1.000
_cell.angle_alpha   90.00
_cell.angle_beta   90.00
_cell.angle_gamma   90.00
#
_symmetry.space_group_name_H-M   'P 1'
#
loop_
_entity.id
_entity.type
_entity.pdbx_description
1 polymer ?
#
loop_
_entity_poly.entity_id
_entity_poly.type
_entity_poly.pdbx_seq_one_letter_code
_entity_poly.pdbx_strand_id
1 'polypeptide(L)'
;TPTSPPIMLQTPANPGGLPLSVFDGFRQAYLADRAQFFLDVASGPFFGYNRPGAKVSEGNIRAWWTQGMQTGFKNAYDCIKAFSETDFTEDLKKFDVPTLIIHGDDDQIVPIGAAAMLSSKLVPGATLKIYKGGSHSLGDTSREQLNADLLAFARA
;
A
#
# COMPACT_ATOMS: atom_id res chain seq x y z
N THR A 1 1.42 -12.02 -1.67
CA THR A 1 0.31 -11.09 -1.38
C THR A 1 0.93 -9.83 -0.82
N PRO A 2 0.56 -8.61 -1.26
CA PRO A 2 1.07 -7.40 -0.59
C PRO A 2 0.73 -7.50 0.90
N THR A 3 1.70 -7.21 1.77
CA THR A 3 1.52 -7.27 3.22
C THR A 3 0.47 -6.23 3.62
N SER A 4 -0.66 -6.68 4.16
CA SER A 4 -1.58 -5.75 4.80
C SER A 4 -0.90 -5.23 6.07
N PRO A 5 -0.86 -3.91 6.29
CA PRO A 5 -0.34 -3.35 7.53
C PRO A 5 -1.16 -3.86 8.72
N PRO A 6 -0.64 -3.77 9.96
CA PRO A 6 -1.36 -4.22 11.15
C PRO A 6 -2.72 -3.55 11.22
N ILE A 7 -2.79 -2.24 11.03
CA ILE A 7 -4.04 -1.51 10.78
C ILE A 7 -3.69 -0.14 10.17
N MET A 8 -4.44 0.31 9.16
CA MET A 8 -4.23 1.66 8.60
C MET A 8 -5.01 2.73 9.35
N LEU A 9 -6.21 2.40 9.83
CA LEU A 9 -7.05 3.31 10.60
C LEU A 9 -6.36 3.72 11.91
N GLN A 10 -6.46 5.01 12.22
CA GLN A 10 -6.11 5.56 13.50
C GLN A 10 -7.08 5.07 14.58
N THR A 11 -6.55 4.39 15.58
CA THR A 11 -7.30 3.92 16.76
C THR A 11 -6.50 4.23 18.02
N PRO A 12 -7.07 4.08 19.23
CA PRO A 12 -6.28 4.17 20.46
C PRO A 12 -5.11 3.17 20.50
N ALA A 13 -5.25 2.01 19.85
CA ALA A 13 -4.20 0.99 19.74
C ALA A 13 -3.19 1.28 18.60
N ASN A 14 -3.57 2.14 17.64
CA ASN A 14 -2.73 2.57 16.51
C ASN A 14 -2.79 4.08 16.32
N PRO A 15 -2.16 4.89 17.21
CA PRO A 15 -2.25 6.34 17.17
C PRO A 15 -1.57 6.96 15.94
N GLY A 16 -0.67 6.22 15.28
CA GLY A 16 0.03 6.65 14.06
C GLY A 16 -0.70 6.35 12.75
N GLY A 17 -1.89 5.72 12.81
CA GLY A 17 -2.74 5.46 11.65
C GLY A 17 -3.35 6.74 11.06
N LEU A 18 -4.06 6.58 9.95
CA LEU A 18 -4.79 7.65 9.27
C LEU A 18 -6.19 7.83 9.85
N PRO A 19 -6.69 9.08 10.01
CA PRO A 19 -8.05 9.34 10.47
C PRO A 19 -9.11 8.69 9.57
N LEU A 20 -10.24 8.27 10.15
CA LEU A 20 -11.35 7.67 9.40
C LEU A 20 -11.83 8.55 8.23
N SER A 21 -11.78 9.87 8.41
CA SER A 21 -12.17 10.86 7.39
C SER A 21 -11.38 10.74 6.08
N VAL A 22 -10.15 10.22 6.11
CA VAL A 22 -9.37 9.94 4.89
C VAL A 22 -10.04 8.84 4.07
N PHE A 23 -10.43 7.75 4.72
CA PHE A 23 -11.09 6.61 4.07
C PHE A 23 -12.54 6.92 3.69
N ASP A 24 -13.24 7.74 4.48
CA ASP A 24 -14.56 8.27 4.09
C ASP A 24 -14.46 9.18 2.87
N GLY A 25 -13.39 9.98 2.76
CA GLY A 25 -13.11 10.76 1.55
C GLY A 25 -12.92 9.86 0.32
N PHE A 26 -12.22 8.73 0.46
CA PHE A 26 -12.07 7.75 -0.63
C PHE A 26 -13.41 7.14 -1.03
N ARG A 27 -14.25 6.77 -0.05
CA ARG A 27 -15.60 6.26 -0.29
C ARG A 27 -16.45 7.27 -1.03
N GLN A 28 -16.44 8.53 -0.60
CA GLN A 28 -17.20 9.61 -1.23
C GLN A 28 -16.73 9.85 -2.66
N ALA A 29 -15.41 9.97 -2.90
CA ALA A 29 -14.85 10.15 -4.23
C ALA A 29 -15.18 8.97 -5.15
N TYR A 30 -15.06 7.73 -4.67
CA TYR A 30 -15.41 6.53 -5.42
C TYR A 30 -16.90 6.48 -5.79
N LEU A 31 -17.79 6.85 -4.86
CA LEU A 31 -19.24 6.91 -5.11
C LEU A 31 -19.62 8.02 -6.08
N ALA A 32 -18.94 9.17 -6.00
CA ALA A 32 -19.21 10.31 -6.87
C ALA A 32 -18.78 10.04 -8.31
N ASP A 33 -17.55 9.54 -8.50
CA ASP A 33 -17.01 9.17 -9.80
C ASP A 33 -15.87 8.15 -9.64
N ARG A 34 -16.20 6.85 -9.72
CA ARG A 34 -15.19 5.79 -9.63
C ARG A 34 -14.13 5.86 -10.73
N ALA A 35 -14.48 6.35 -11.92
CA ALA A 35 -13.55 6.38 -13.04
C ALA A 35 -12.51 7.47 -12.83
N GLN A 36 -12.93 8.64 -12.36
CA GLN A 36 -12.04 9.72 -11.99
C GLN A 36 -11.24 9.38 -10.74
N PHE A 37 -11.85 8.77 -9.72
CA PHE A 37 -11.15 8.29 -8.51
C PHE A 37 -9.95 7.41 -8.87
N PHE A 38 -10.16 6.40 -9.72
CA PHE A 38 -9.05 5.54 -10.12
C PHE A 38 -7.99 6.29 -10.94
N LEU A 39 -8.40 7.24 -11.78
CA LEU A 39 -7.46 8.03 -12.55
C LEU A 39 -6.58 8.89 -11.62
N ASP A 40 -7.18 9.60 -10.66
CA ASP A 40 -6.51 10.49 -9.72
C ASP A 40 -5.52 9.75 -8.82
N VAL A 41 -5.90 8.57 -8.33
CA VAL A 41 -5.02 7.72 -7.50
C VAL A 41 -3.79 7.30 -8.30
N ALA A 42 -3.96 6.86 -9.54
CA ALA A 42 -2.87 6.44 -10.41
C ALA A 42 -2.00 7.60 -10.87
N SER A 43 -2.59 8.69 -11.35
CA SER A 43 -1.83 9.86 -11.84
C SER A 43 -1.17 10.66 -10.72
N GLY A 44 -1.55 10.42 -9.46
CA GLY A 44 -0.98 11.08 -8.29
C GLY A 44 -0.17 10.12 -7.41
N PRO A 45 -0.70 9.76 -6.23
CA PRO A 45 0.10 9.20 -5.14
C PRO A 45 0.55 7.74 -5.34
N PHE A 46 -0.18 6.92 -6.12
CA PHE A 46 0.09 5.47 -6.19
C PHE A 46 1.47 5.15 -6.79
N PHE A 47 1.82 5.82 -7.89
CA PHE A 47 3.16 5.73 -8.51
C PHE A 47 4.10 6.85 -8.07
N GLY A 48 3.64 7.77 -7.22
CA GLY A 48 4.40 8.98 -6.85
C GLY A 48 4.50 10.02 -7.98
N TYR A 49 3.59 10.00 -8.95
CA TYR A 49 3.61 10.93 -10.09
C TYR A 49 3.25 12.37 -9.73
N ASN A 50 2.69 12.60 -8.54
CA ASN A 50 2.53 13.94 -7.96
C ASN A 50 3.82 14.52 -7.34
N ARG A 51 4.93 13.78 -7.29
CA ARG A 51 6.20 14.27 -6.75
C ARG A 51 6.97 15.13 -7.76
N PRO A 52 7.68 16.18 -7.32
CA PRO A 52 8.54 16.95 -8.20
C PRO A 52 9.58 16.09 -8.91
N GLY A 53 9.72 16.27 -10.23
CA GLY A 53 10.68 15.51 -11.04
C GLY A 53 10.26 14.07 -11.37
N ALA A 54 9.05 13.65 -11.01
CA ALA A 54 8.53 12.34 -11.39
C ALA A 54 8.44 12.19 -12.91
N LYS A 55 8.88 11.02 -13.42
CA LYS A 55 8.71 10.64 -14.83
C LYS A 55 7.37 9.92 -14.98
N VAL A 56 6.34 10.67 -15.33
CA VAL A 56 4.98 10.14 -15.48
C VAL A 56 4.90 9.16 -16.65
N SER A 57 4.30 7.99 -16.41
CA SER A 57 4.01 6.99 -17.45
C SER A 57 2.50 6.87 -17.65
N GLU A 58 1.99 7.41 -18.74
CA GLU A 58 0.59 7.23 -19.14
C GLU A 58 0.23 5.74 -19.30
N GLY A 59 1.17 4.92 -19.77
CA GLY A 59 0.95 3.47 -19.88
C GLY A 59 0.62 2.83 -18.53
N ASN A 60 1.36 3.18 -17.47
CA ASN A 60 1.12 2.67 -16.12
C ASN A 60 -0.22 3.17 -15.58
N ILE A 61 -0.50 4.47 -15.76
CA ILE A 61 -1.76 5.08 -15.31
C ILE A 61 -2.95 4.36 -15.95
N ARG A 62 -2.93 4.20 -17.27
CA ARG A 62 -4.04 3.56 -18.00
C ARG A 62 -4.15 2.08 -17.70
N ALA A 63 -3.04 1.36 -17.59
CA ALA A 63 -3.06 -0.06 -17.21
C ALA A 63 -3.66 -0.27 -15.82
N TRP A 64 -3.28 0.56 -14.85
CA TRP A 64 -3.82 0.51 -13.49
C TRP A 64 -5.30 0.89 -13.45
N TRP A 65 -5.66 1.98 -14.13
CA TRP A 65 -7.06 2.42 -14.25
C TRP A 65 -7.94 1.34 -14.89
N THR A 66 -7.49 0.69 -15.96
CA THR A 66 -8.22 -0.39 -16.61
C THR A 66 -8.44 -1.57 -15.67
N GLN A 67 -7.43 -1.96 -14.87
CA GLN A 67 -7.60 -3.00 -13.84
C GLN A 67 -8.61 -2.58 -12.78
N GLY A 68 -8.52 -1.36 -12.25
CA GLY A 68 -9.48 -0.80 -11.31
C GLY A 68 -10.90 -0.84 -11.86
N MET A 69 -11.09 -0.45 -13.12
CA MET A 69 -12.40 -0.44 -13.77
C MET A 69 -12.96 -1.83 -14.08
N GLN A 70 -12.15 -2.88 -14.10
CA GLN A 70 -12.63 -4.27 -14.19
C GLN A 70 -13.20 -4.80 -12.86
N THR A 71 -13.01 -4.08 -11.75
CA THR A 71 -13.55 -4.50 -10.46
C THR A 71 -15.05 -4.24 -10.34
N GLY A 72 -15.73 -5.10 -9.58
CA GLY A 72 -17.13 -4.90 -9.20
C GLY A 72 -17.28 -3.67 -8.31
N PHE A 73 -18.26 -2.81 -8.61
CA PHE A 73 -18.45 -1.52 -7.93
C PHE A 73 -18.53 -1.66 -6.41
N LYS A 74 -19.42 -2.54 -5.94
CA LYS A 74 -19.60 -2.82 -4.50
C LYS A 74 -18.33 -3.38 -3.87
N ASN A 75 -17.64 -4.27 -4.57
CA ASN A 75 -16.45 -4.94 -4.04
C ASN A 75 -15.33 -3.93 -3.82
N ALA A 76 -15.05 -3.05 -4.78
CA ALA A 76 -14.05 -2.00 -4.63
C ALA A 76 -14.41 -1.01 -3.51
N TYR A 77 -15.69 -0.64 -3.39
CA TYR A 77 -16.16 0.20 -2.28
C TYR A 77 -15.95 -0.45 -0.91
N ASP A 78 -16.37 -1.70 -0.75
CA ASP A 78 -16.23 -2.44 0.51
C ASP A 78 -14.75 -2.73 0.83
N CYS A 79 -13.91 -2.92 -0.20
CA CYS A 79 -12.48 -3.08 -0.03
C CYS A 79 -11.83 -1.89 0.67
N ILE A 80 -12.37 -0.67 0.52
CA ILE A 80 -11.87 0.50 1.26
C ILE A 80 -11.90 0.24 2.76
N LYS A 81 -13.04 -0.22 3.27
CA LYS A 81 -13.17 -0.63 4.67
C LYS A 81 -12.25 -1.81 5.01
N ALA A 82 -12.22 -2.83 4.16
CA ALA A 82 -11.48 -4.06 4.43
C ALA A 82 -9.97 -3.79 4.60
N PHE A 83 -9.34 -3.00 3.72
CA PHE A 83 -7.91 -2.71 3.88
C PHE A 83 -7.62 -1.70 4.98
N SER A 84 -8.55 -0.78 5.28
CA SER A 84 -8.29 0.32 6.21
C SER A 84 -8.57 -0.04 7.67
N GLU A 85 -9.62 -0.81 7.92
CA GLU A 85 -10.19 -1.04 9.26
C GLU A 85 -9.97 -2.45 9.79
N THR A 86 -9.52 -3.40 8.97
CA THR A 86 -9.15 -4.72 9.48
C THR A 86 -7.83 -4.64 10.23
N ASP A 87 -7.84 -5.15 11.47
CA ASP A 87 -6.66 -5.23 12.32
C ASP A 87 -6.02 -6.63 12.23
N PHE A 88 -4.87 -6.70 11.59
CA PHE A 88 -4.04 -7.89 11.42
C PHE A 88 -2.96 -8.03 12.51
N THR A 89 -2.98 -7.21 13.57
CA THR A 89 -1.95 -7.23 14.64
C THR A 89 -1.77 -8.62 15.24
N GLU A 90 -2.87 -9.30 15.58
CA GLU A 90 -2.81 -10.64 16.16
C GLU A 90 -2.42 -11.71 15.13
N ASP A 91 -2.68 -11.49 13.84
CA ASP A 91 -2.24 -12.42 12.80
C ASP A 91 -0.74 -12.34 12.56
N LEU A 92 -0.18 -11.13 12.53
CA LEU A 92 1.25 -10.91 12.37
C LEU A 92 2.08 -11.53 13.51
N LYS A 93 1.55 -11.54 14.74
CA LYS A 93 2.21 -12.20 15.89
C LYS A 93 2.28 -13.73 15.76
N LYS A 94 1.42 -14.33 14.95
CA LYS A 94 1.38 -15.79 14.74
C LYS A 94 2.38 -16.27 13.68
N PHE A 95 3.05 -15.35 12.97
CA PHE A 95 4.00 -15.72 11.93
C PHE A 95 5.19 -16.44 12.57
N ASP A 96 5.41 -17.69 12.15
CA ASP A 96 6.46 -18.60 12.61
C ASP A 96 7.43 -19.00 11.48
N VAL A 97 7.36 -18.30 10.35
CA VAL A 97 8.18 -18.53 9.15
C VAL A 97 9.04 -17.30 8.82
N PRO A 98 10.18 -17.47 8.12
CA PRO A 98 10.97 -16.35 7.62
C PRO A 98 10.07 -15.36 6.86
N THR A 99 10.19 -14.08 7.19
CA THR A 99 9.34 -13.03 6.63
C THR A 99 10.18 -11.85 6.15
N LEU A 100 9.97 -11.45 4.90
CA LEU A 100 10.52 -10.25 4.31
C LEU A 100 9.43 -9.17 4.18
N ILE A 101 9.75 -7.97 4.65
CA ILE A 101 8.91 -6.78 4.53
C ILE A 101 9.71 -5.76 3.69
N ILE A 102 9.12 -5.29 2.59
CA ILE A 102 9.70 -4.27 1.73
C ILE A 102 8.72 -3.10 1.65
N HIS A 103 9.20 -1.87 1.89
CA HIS A 103 8.34 -0.68 1.86
C HIS A 103 9.11 0.55 1.38
N GLY A 104 8.43 1.44 0.64
CA GLY A 104 8.99 2.72 0.23
C GLY A 104 8.80 3.79 1.32
N ASP A 105 9.84 4.54 1.67
CA ASP A 105 9.69 5.59 2.70
C ASP A 105 8.91 6.83 2.23
N ASP A 106 8.56 6.91 0.94
CA ASP A 106 7.71 7.94 0.34
C ASP A 106 6.35 7.38 -0.13
N ASP A 107 5.90 6.26 0.44
CA ASP A 107 4.58 5.71 0.18
C ASP A 107 3.48 6.65 0.72
N GLN A 108 2.76 7.29 -0.20
CA GLN A 108 1.67 8.22 0.08
C GLN A 108 0.30 7.54 0.25
N ILE A 109 0.20 6.24 -0.03
CA ILE A 109 -1.05 5.46 0.12
C ILE A 109 -1.06 4.76 1.47
N VAL A 110 0.04 4.09 1.82
CA VAL A 110 0.20 3.32 3.06
C VAL A 110 1.39 3.87 3.85
N PRO A 111 1.14 4.73 4.86
CA PRO A 111 2.21 5.35 5.64
C PRO A 111 3.10 4.31 6.32
N ILE A 112 4.40 4.34 6.03
CA ILE A 112 5.38 3.33 6.46
C ILE A 112 5.39 3.11 7.99
N GLY A 113 5.16 4.16 8.79
CA GLY A 113 5.18 4.11 10.25
C GLY A 113 4.06 3.23 10.84
N ALA A 114 2.85 3.31 10.29
CA ALA A 114 1.71 2.49 10.69
C ALA A 114 1.67 1.13 9.98
N ALA A 115 2.60 0.90 9.04
CA ALA A 115 2.69 -0.28 8.21
C ALA A 115 3.96 -1.08 8.49
N ALA A 116 4.93 -1.05 7.56
CA ALA A 116 6.12 -1.89 7.62
C ALA A 116 6.92 -1.75 8.92
N MET A 117 7.04 -0.54 9.49
CA MET A 117 7.76 -0.32 10.75
C MET A 117 7.08 -0.97 11.95
N LEU A 118 5.75 -1.09 11.93
CA LEU A 118 4.99 -1.77 12.97
C LEU A 118 4.97 -3.27 12.73
N SER A 119 4.73 -3.71 11.49
CA SER A 119 4.78 -5.12 11.09
C SER A 119 6.13 -5.76 11.41
N SER A 120 7.26 -5.08 11.17
CA SER A 120 8.60 -5.63 11.44
C SER A 120 8.89 -5.82 12.93
N LYS A 121 8.15 -5.14 13.81
CA LYS A 121 8.25 -5.30 15.27
C LYS A 121 7.33 -6.41 15.78
N LEU A 122 6.21 -6.65 15.08
CA LEU A 122 5.23 -7.65 15.45
C LEU A 122 5.60 -9.06 14.96
N VAL A 123 6.21 -9.15 13.77
CA VAL A 123 6.64 -10.43 13.19
C VAL A 123 8.03 -10.80 13.71
N PRO A 124 8.18 -11.88 14.50
CA PRO A 124 9.48 -12.29 15.02
C PRO A 124 10.47 -12.62 13.90
N GLY A 125 11.67 -12.07 13.97
CA GLY A 125 12.74 -12.36 13.00
C GLY A 125 12.50 -11.79 11.59
N ALA A 126 11.55 -10.87 11.42
CA ALA A 126 11.32 -10.25 10.11
C ALA A 126 12.54 -9.47 9.60
N THR A 127 12.83 -9.63 8.31
CA THR A 127 13.76 -8.77 7.58
C THR A 127 12.99 -7.58 7.02
N LEU A 128 13.36 -6.36 7.39
CA LEU A 128 12.79 -5.14 6.82
C LEU A 128 13.77 -4.49 5.84
N LYS A 129 13.31 -4.21 4.62
CA LYS A 129 14.01 -3.38 3.63
C LYS A 129 13.20 -2.14 3.31
N ILE A 130 13.84 -0.98 3.44
CA ILE A 130 13.23 0.32 3.15
C ILE A 130 13.83 0.86 1.85
N TYR A 131 12.97 1.18 0.88
CA TYR A 131 13.38 1.78 -0.39
C TYR A 131 13.27 3.29 -0.26
N LYS A 132 14.43 3.96 -0.22
CA LYS A 132 14.52 5.41 -0.08
C LYS A 132 13.93 6.12 -1.30
N GLY A 133 12.99 7.03 -1.08
CA GLY A 133 12.18 7.70 -2.09
C GLY A 133 11.17 6.79 -2.80
N GLY A 134 10.97 5.55 -2.31
CA GLY A 134 10.10 4.59 -2.95
C GLY A 134 8.61 4.95 -2.78
N SER A 135 7.85 4.90 -3.87
CA SER A 135 6.39 5.07 -3.87
C SER A 135 5.66 3.82 -3.36
N HIS A 136 4.32 3.83 -3.40
CA HIS A 136 3.53 2.65 -3.11
C HIS A 136 3.79 1.50 -4.12
N SER A 137 3.80 1.79 -5.41
CA SER A 137 3.98 0.76 -6.46
C SER A 137 5.43 0.40 -6.76
N LEU A 138 6.17 -0.12 -5.76
CA LEU A 138 7.59 -0.50 -5.92
C LEU A 138 7.83 -1.54 -7.03
N GLY A 139 6.82 -2.37 -7.35
CA GLY A 139 6.90 -3.33 -8.45
C GLY A 139 7.03 -2.70 -9.82
N ASP A 140 6.53 -1.47 -9.99
CA ASP A 140 6.64 -0.69 -11.22
C ASP A 140 7.81 0.29 -11.16
N THR A 141 7.98 0.97 -10.03
CA THR A 141 8.93 2.09 -9.89
C THR A 141 10.34 1.65 -9.47
N SER A 142 10.46 0.49 -8.81
CA SER A 142 11.73 -0.07 -8.30
C SER A 142 11.90 -1.55 -8.69
N ARG A 143 11.35 -1.95 -9.84
CA ARG A 143 11.21 -3.34 -10.30
C ARG A 143 12.49 -4.19 -10.19
N GLU A 144 13.62 -3.67 -10.65
CA GLU A 144 14.89 -4.42 -10.63
C GLU A 144 15.36 -4.69 -9.21
N GLN A 145 15.31 -3.68 -8.34
CA GLN A 145 15.66 -3.82 -6.93
C GLN A 145 14.71 -4.78 -6.22
N LEU A 146 13.39 -4.63 -6.44
CA LEU A 146 12.38 -5.51 -5.84
C LEU A 146 12.60 -6.96 -6.26
N ASN A 147 12.78 -7.22 -7.55
CA ASN A 147 13.01 -8.58 -8.05
C ASN A 147 14.28 -9.20 -7.48
N ALA A 148 15.37 -8.42 -7.35
CA ALA A 148 16.62 -8.90 -6.76
C ALA A 148 16.45 -9.26 -5.28
N ASP A 149 15.75 -8.43 -4.51
CA ASP A 149 15.51 -8.67 -3.09
C ASP A 149 14.59 -9.87 -2.84
N LEU A 150 13.52 -10.00 -3.64
CA LEU A 150 12.62 -11.15 -3.58
C LEU A 150 13.35 -12.45 -3.94
N LEU A 151 14.18 -12.43 -4.99
CA LEU A 151 14.97 -13.60 -5.40
C LEU A 151 16.00 -13.99 -4.35
N ALA A 152 16.68 -13.01 -3.74
CA ALA A 152 17.65 -13.26 -2.67
C ALA A 152 17.00 -13.91 -1.45
N PHE A 153 15.83 -13.40 -1.05
CA PHE A 153 15.07 -13.96 0.08
C PHE A 153 14.53 -15.37 -0.21
N ALA A 154 14.01 -15.62 -1.42
CA ALA A 154 13.49 -16.93 -1.79
C ALA A 154 14.57 -18.04 -1.85
N ARG A 155 15.86 -17.67 -1.89
CA ARG A 155 17.00 -18.57 -1.94
C ARG A 155 17.66 -18.81 -0.57
N ALA A 156 17.23 -18.08 0.46
CA ALA A 156 17.84 -18.11 1.79
C ALA A 156 17.41 -19.31 2.62
#